data_AF-A0A380WM68-F1
#
_entry.id   AF-A0A380WM68-F1
#
_cell.length_a   1.000
_cell.length_b   1.000
_cell.length_c   1.000
_cell.angle_alpha   90.00
_cell.angle_beta   90.00
_cell.angle_gamma   90.00
#
_symmetry.space_group_name_H-M   'P 1'
#
loop_
_entity.id
_entity.type
_entity.pdbx_description
1 polymer ?
#
loop_
_entity_poly.entity_id
_entity_poly.type
_entity_poly.pdbx_seq_one_letter_code
_entity_poly.pdbx_strand_id
1 'polypeptide(L)'
;MPKFIVTYDLPDSIPNSPDPHATFLEEARKLDWDYWILVNHVWYRLPNTTLIGQFSDIAAATASFHAIEAATTKALRRTVKADKFFVANYITSRLSSDEQEKEQ
;
A
#
# COMPACT_ATOMS: atom_id res chain seq x y z
N MET A 1 -9.89 14.76 -2.04
CA MET A 1 -8.70 14.85 -1.17
C MET A 1 -7.46 14.63 -2.03
N PRO A 2 -6.29 15.21 -1.69
CA PRO A 2 -5.04 14.90 -2.37
C PRO A 2 -4.78 13.39 -2.41
N LYS A 3 -4.26 12.91 -3.55
CA LYS A 3 -3.83 11.53 -3.69
C LYS A 3 -2.40 11.41 -3.19
N PHE A 4 -2.11 10.35 -2.48
CA PHE A 4 -0.77 10.01 -2.03
C PHE A 4 -0.38 8.64 -2.55
N ILE A 5 0.90 8.48 -2.84
CA ILE A 5 1.53 7.19 -3.10
C ILE A 5 2.48 6.89 -1.95
N VAL A 6 2.48 5.65 -1.49
CA VAL A 6 3.52 5.13 -0.61
C VAL A 6 4.19 3.94 -1.27
N THR A 7 5.52 3.95 -1.29
CA THR A 7 6.34 2.79 -1.64
C THR A 7 7.09 2.35 -0.41
N TYR A 8 7.14 1.06 -0.13
CA TYR A 8 7.74 0.54 1.10
C TYR A 8 8.48 -0.77 0.85
N ASP A 9 9.37 -1.09 1.78
CA ASP A 9 10.14 -2.32 1.79
C ASP A 9 9.84 -3.03 3.11
N LEU A 10 9.12 -4.15 3.06
CA LEU A 10 8.90 -5.00 4.23
C LEU A 10 9.98 -6.07 4.24
N PRO A 11 10.58 -6.37 5.40
CA PRO A 11 11.55 -7.45 5.47
C PRO A 11 10.90 -8.77 5.05
N ASP A 12 11.61 -9.50 4.19
CA ASP A 12 11.21 -10.85 3.79
C ASP A 12 10.98 -11.73 5.02
N SER A 13 10.04 -12.66 4.88
CA SER A 13 9.60 -13.56 5.95
C SER A 13 10.77 -14.12 6.75
N ILE A 14 10.74 -13.91 8.08
CA ILE A 14 11.55 -14.65 9.04
C ILE A 14 11.34 -16.16 8.76
N PRO A 15 12.40 -17.01 8.83
CA PRO A 15 12.26 -18.46 8.64
C PRO A 15 11.10 -19.03 9.45
N ASN A 16 10.23 -19.80 8.79
CA ASN A 16 9.01 -20.41 9.36
C ASN A 16 7.88 -19.43 9.75
N SER A 17 7.86 -18.21 9.21
CA SER A 17 6.72 -17.30 9.36
C SER A 17 5.99 -17.09 8.03
N PRO A 18 4.66 -16.96 8.04
CA PRO A 18 3.91 -16.59 6.84
C PRO A 18 4.40 -15.23 6.30
N ASP A 19 4.37 -15.07 4.99
CA ASP A 19 4.64 -13.81 4.30
C ASP A 19 3.72 -12.70 4.84
N PRO A 20 4.25 -11.56 5.34
CA PRO A 20 3.41 -10.48 5.85
C PRO A 20 2.61 -9.74 4.76
N HIS A 21 3.01 -9.82 3.49
CA HIS A 21 2.48 -8.96 2.43
C HIS A 21 0.98 -9.11 2.24
N ALA A 22 0.45 -10.33 2.24
CA ALA A 22 -0.99 -10.55 2.06
C ALA A 22 -1.81 -9.84 3.15
N THR A 23 -1.47 -10.07 4.41
CA THR A 23 -2.14 -9.41 5.55
C THR A 23 -1.91 -7.90 5.54
N PHE A 24 -0.71 -7.43 5.15
CA PHE A 24 -0.43 -6.00 5.05
C PHE A 24 -1.33 -5.30 4.03
N LEU A 25 -1.52 -5.91 2.85
CA LEU A 25 -2.42 -5.39 1.82
C LEU A 25 -3.90 -5.42 2.27
N GLU A 26 -4.31 -6.45 3.03
CA GLU A 26 -5.66 -6.51 3.60
C GLU A 26 -5.91 -5.39 4.63
N GLU A 27 -4.97 -5.13 5.53
CA GLU A 27 -5.08 -4.03 6.50
C GLU A 27 -4.98 -2.66 5.81
N ALA A 28 -4.18 -2.54 4.74
CA ALA A 28 -4.09 -1.33 3.93
C ALA A 28 -5.44 -0.90 3.35
N ARG A 29 -6.20 -1.85 2.77
CA ARG A 29 -7.52 -1.57 2.20
C ARG A 29 -8.56 -1.09 3.21
N LYS A 30 -8.39 -1.45 4.49
CA LYS A 30 -9.26 -0.95 5.58
C LYS A 30 -8.94 0.50 5.97
N LEU A 31 -7.79 1.01 5.55
CA LEU A 31 -7.25 2.34 5.88
C LEU A 31 -7.13 3.25 4.65
N ASP A 32 -8.02 3.04 3.66
CA ASP A 32 -8.13 3.81 2.41
C ASP A 32 -6.87 3.80 1.53
N TRP A 33 -6.03 2.78 1.70
CA TRP A 33 -4.92 2.47 0.80
C TRP A 33 -5.30 1.32 -0.14
N ASP A 34 -4.98 1.46 -1.42
CA ASP A 34 -5.22 0.41 -2.42
C ASP A 34 -3.96 0.14 -3.24
N TYR A 35 -3.79 -1.11 -3.65
CA TYR A 35 -2.74 -1.55 -4.58
C TYR A 35 -3.28 -1.67 -6.02
N TRP A 36 -4.55 -1.33 -6.24
CA TRP A 36 -5.13 -1.13 -7.57
C TRP A 36 -5.32 0.35 -7.85
N ILE A 37 -5.06 0.76 -9.09
CA ILE A 37 -5.33 2.12 -9.54
C ILE A 37 -6.08 2.14 -10.86
N LEU A 38 -7.18 2.91 -10.90
CA LEU A 38 -7.96 3.12 -12.11
C LEU A 38 -7.37 4.27 -12.93
N VAL A 39 -6.95 3.99 -14.17
CA VAL A 39 -6.50 4.99 -15.15
C VAL A 39 -7.11 4.69 -16.50
N ASN A 40 -7.79 5.68 -17.08
CA ASN A 40 -8.46 5.56 -18.40
C ASN A 40 -9.39 4.35 -18.49
N HIS A 41 -10.20 4.08 -17.44
CA HIS A 41 -11.11 2.93 -17.33
C HIS A 41 -10.43 1.55 -17.32
N VAL A 42 -9.12 1.53 -17.05
CA VAL A 42 -8.35 0.29 -16.85
C VAL A 42 -7.76 0.31 -15.45
N TRP A 43 -8.05 -0.74 -14.68
CA TRP A 43 -7.41 -1.00 -13.41
C TRP A 43 -6.02 -1.58 -13.66
N TYR A 44 -5.00 -0.94 -13.10
CA TYR A 44 -3.63 -1.42 -13.10
C TYR A 44 -3.28 -1.88 -11.70
N ARG A 45 -2.70 -3.08 -11.60
CA ARG A 45 -2.14 -3.55 -10.34
C ARG A 45 -0.80 -2.89 -10.09
N LEU A 46 -0.62 -2.30 -8.92
CA LEU A 46 0.64 -1.80 -8.43
C LEU A 46 1.46 -2.96 -7.83
N PRO A 47 2.79 -2.83 -7.75
CA PRO A 47 3.61 -3.77 -6.98
C PRO A 47 3.08 -3.92 -5.55
N ASN A 48 3.21 -5.11 -4.94
CA ASN A 48 2.79 -5.39 -3.54
C ASN A 48 3.49 -4.51 -2.48
N THR A 49 4.44 -3.70 -2.91
CA THR A 49 5.23 -2.73 -2.15
C THR A 49 4.82 -1.28 -2.41
N THR A 50 3.75 -1.06 -3.17
CA THR A 50 3.26 0.26 -3.55
C THR A 50 1.76 0.36 -3.33
N LEU A 51 1.34 1.40 -2.62
CA LEU A 51 -0.07 1.70 -2.36
C LEU A 51 -0.38 3.14 -2.75
N ILE A 52 -1.63 3.37 -3.10
CA ILE A 52 -2.19 4.71 -3.32
C ILE A 52 -3.38 4.93 -2.41
N GLY A 53 -3.58 6.17 -1.97
CA GLY A 53 -4.70 6.52 -1.10
C GLY A 53 -5.04 7.99 -1.15
N GLN A 54 -6.11 8.39 -0.47
CA GLN A 54 -6.56 9.78 -0.42
C GLN A 54 -6.57 10.28 1.02
N PHE A 55 -5.81 11.35 1.30
CA PHE A 55 -5.65 11.90 2.64
C PHE A 55 -5.67 13.43 2.61
N SER A 56 -5.90 14.08 3.75
CA SER A 56 -5.91 15.55 3.84
C SER A 56 -4.55 16.16 3.48
N ASP A 57 -3.47 15.53 3.94
CA ASP A 57 -2.10 16.00 3.85
C ASP A 57 -1.11 14.83 4.02
N ILE A 58 0.19 15.12 3.86
CA ILE A 58 1.25 14.12 3.95
C ILE A 58 1.41 13.52 5.35
N ALA A 59 1.09 14.29 6.41
CA ALA A 59 1.19 13.80 7.78
C ALA A 59 0.07 12.79 8.06
N ALA A 60 -1.15 13.06 7.59
CA ALA A 60 -2.27 12.11 7.65
C ALA A 60 -1.99 10.83 6.85
N ALA A 61 -1.44 10.96 5.63
CA ALA A 61 -1.02 9.80 4.85
C ALA A 61 0.05 8.96 5.58
N THR A 62 1.08 9.62 6.11
CA THR A 62 2.16 8.94 6.85
C THR A 62 1.64 8.26 8.12
N ALA A 63 0.76 8.92 8.87
CA ALA A 63 0.13 8.33 10.05
C ALA A 63 -0.75 7.12 9.69
N SER A 64 -1.52 7.21 8.60
CA SER A 64 -2.32 6.08 8.09
C SER A 64 -1.43 4.90 7.68
N PHE A 65 -0.29 5.16 7.02
CA PHE A 65 0.67 4.10 6.67
C PHE A 65 1.20 3.37 7.91
N HIS A 66 1.61 4.09 8.95
CA HIS A 66 2.03 3.47 10.22
C HIS A 66 0.90 2.73 10.93
N ALA A 67 -0.36 3.12 10.72
CA ALA A 67 -1.50 2.38 11.24
C ALA A 67 -1.66 1.01 10.55
N ILE A 68 -1.26 0.87 9.27
CA ILE A 68 -1.19 -0.45 8.59
C ILE A 68 -0.17 -1.35 9.30
N GLU A 69 1.04 -0.84 9.59
CA GLU A 69 2.10 -1.57 10.28
C GLU A 69 1.60 -2.09 11.65
N ALA A 70 0.92 -1.23 12.41
CA ALA A 70 0.36 -1.58 13.71
C ALA A 70 -0.77 -2.62 13.61
N ALA A 71 -1.69 -2.47 12.65
CA ALA A 71 -2.78 -3.41 12.42
C ALA A 71 -2.25 -4.79 11.98
N THR A 72 -1.29 -4.81 11.06
CA THR A 72 -0.64 -6.04 10.58
C THR A 72 0.14 -6.72 11.69
N THR A 73 0.86 -5.94 12.50
CA THR A 73 1.57 -6.44 13.69
C THR A 73 0.64 -7.15 14.65
N LYS A 74 -0.54 -6.57 14.89
CA LYS A 74 -1.58 -7.15 15.75
C LYS A 74 -2.16 -8.43 15.14
N ALA A 75 -2.46 -8.42 13.85
CA ALA A 75 -3.05 -9.56 13.14
C ALA A 75 -2.11 -10.77 13.14
N LEU A 76 -0.82 -10.56 12.86
CA LEU A 76 0.20 -11.62 12.80
C LEU A 76 0.86 -11.93 14.14
N ARG A 77 0.54 -11.18 15.21
CA ARG A 77 1.14 -11.30 16.55
C ARG A 77 2.68 -11.25 16.52
N ARG A 78 3.24 -10.45 15.62
CA ARG A 78 4.68 -10.22 15.47
C ARG A 78 4.93 -8.80 14.97
N THR A 79 6.08 -8.22 15.26
CA THR A 79 6.44 -6.90 14.73
C THR A 79 6.54 -6.95 13.21
N VAL A 80 5.72 -6.16 12.54
CA VAL A 80 5.79 -5.88 11.10
C VAL A 80 6.03 -4.38 10.96
N LYS A 81 7.16 -4.02 10.38
CA LYS A 81 7.56 -2.64 10.15
C LYS A 81 8.33 -2.59 8.84
N ALA A 82 8.09 -1.56 8.02
CA ALA A 82 8.88 -1.33 6.82
C ALA A 82 10.27 -0.81 7.19
N ASP A 83 11.29 -1.38 6.58
CA ASP A 83 12.68 -0.93 6.77
C ASP A 83 12.90 0.44 6.12
N LYS A 84 12.25 0.64 4.97
CA LYS A 84 12.27 1.87 4.20
C LYS A 84 10.88 2.14 3.66
N PHE A 85 10.49 3.40 3.66
CA PHE A 85 9.27 3.83 3.00
C PHE A 85 9.43 5.27 2.49
N PHE A 86 8.61 5.62 1.51
CA PHE A 86 8.53 6.95 0.93
C PHE A 86 7.06 7.27 0.66
N VAL A 87 6.59 8.40 1.20
CA VAL A 87 5.24 8.92 0.95
C VAL A 87 5.35 10.22 0.17
N ALA A 88 4.59 10.35 -0.91
CA ALA A 88 4.54 11.57 -1.70
C ALA A 88 3.14 11.89 -2.21
N ASN A 89 2.92 13.18 -2.48
CA ASN A 89 1.74 13.63 -3.19
C ASN A 89 1.81 13.14 -4.64
N TYR A 90 0.72 12.54 -5.10
CA TYR A 90 0.58 11.87 -6.37
C TYR A 90 -0.39 12.68 -7.25
N ILE A 91 0.13 13.42 -8.24
CA ILE A 91 -0.66 14.39 -9.02
C ILE A 91 -0.84 13.93 -10.47
N THR A 92 0.21 13.38 -11.10
CA THR A 92 0.21 12.96 -12.51
C THR A 92 1.15 11.80 -12.72
N SER A 93 0.71 10.75 -13.42
CA SER A 93 1.43 9.48 -13.44
C SER A 93 1.26 8.77 -14.77
N ARG A 94 2.35 8.15 -15.23
CA ARG A 94 2.32 7.19 -16.32
C ARG A 94 2.46 5.80 -15.70
N LEU A 95 1.52 4.92 -16.00
CA LEU A 95 1.50 3.56 -15.49
C LEU A 95 1.72 2.57 -16.61
N SER A 96 2.40 1.48 -16.29
CA SER A 96 2.57 0.31 -17.13
C SER A 96 2.60 -0.88 -16.19
N SER A 97 1.55 -1.71 -16.22
CA SER A 97 1.47 -2.97 -15.48
C SER A 97 1.09 -4.07 -16.45
N ASP A 98 1.64 -5.25 -16.24
CA ASP A 98 1.31 -6.50 -16.92
C ASP A 98 -0.03 -7.07 -16.45
N GLU A 99 -0.46 -6.74 -15.23
CA GLU A 99 -1.79 -7.06 -14.69
C GLU A 99 -2.77 -5.89 -14.90
N GLN A 100 -3.77 -6.11 -15.76
CA GLN A 100 -4.79 -5.12 -16.13
C GLN A 100 -6.19 -5.72 -16.06
N GLU A 101 -7.13 -4.99 -15.46
CA GLU A 101 -8.56 -5.34 -15.47
C GLU A 101 -9.36 -4.20 -16.10
N LYS A 102 -10.20 -4.51 -17.10
CA LYS A 102 -11.07 -3.51 -17.75
C LYS A 102 -12.37 -3.40 -16.96
N GLU A 103 -12.78 -2.18 -16.67
CA GLU A 103 -14.12 -1.91 -16.14
C GLU A 103 -15.14 -2.32 -17.23
N GLN A 104 -16.08 -3.23 -16.89
CA GLN A 104 -17.13 -3.70 -17.81
C GLN A 104 -18.30 -2.73 -17.86
#